data_AF-A0AAD4J4P2-F1
#
_entry.id   AF-A0AAD4J4P2-F1
#
_cell.length_a   1.000
_cell.length_b   1.000
_cell.length_c   1.000
_cell.angle_alpha   90.00
_cell.angle_beta   90.00
_cell.angle_gamma   90.00
#
_symmetry.space_group_name_H-M   'P 1'
#
loop_
_entity.id
_entity.type
_entity.pdbx_description
1 polymer ?
#
loop_
_entity_poly.entity_id
_entity_poly.type
_entity_poly.pdbx_seq_one_letter_code
_entity_poly.pdbx_strand_id
1 'polypeptide(L)'
;ASNTPWGESVTFVFNPSCDLVPKSEYISPFMDMHGSWRLKVKEPGENLFAFISVQHPQVGTMFRASLTANKVETSSVITSDDLEAFFWLMPHRVSIMAYWNALKLVWKNVPFYEHPRKENPSYRDEAIPRDEKMQFCPIFGGNKSNNLRREERIDRCFTWKDAKGPWSYLIAYTGKIL
;
A
#
# COMPACT_ATOMS: atom_id res chain seq x y z
N ALA A 1 -12.52 -6.99 -2.32
CA ALA A 1 -12.35 -6.34 -3.65
C ALA A 1 -10.92 -5.83 -3.73
N SER A 2 -10.25 -5.91 -4.88
CA SER A 2 -8.94 -5.25 -5.07
C SER A 2 -9.16 -3.84 -5.61
N ASN A 3 -8.36 -2.91 -5.11
CA ASN A 3 -8.30 -1.52 -5.52
C ASN A 3 -7.36 -1.29 -6.71
N THR A 4 -6.71 -2.34 -7.23
CA THR A 4 -5.81 -2.25 -8.38
C THR A 4 -6.41 -2.91 -9.63
N PRO A 5 -6.12 -2.39 -10.83
CA PRO A 5 -6.54 -3.00 -12.08
C PRO A 5 -5.70 -4.23 -12.45
N TRP A 6 -4.87 -4.74 -11.54
CA TRP A 6 -3.96 -5.87 -11.79
C TRP A 6 -4.52 -7.21 -11.28
N GLY A 7 -5.66 -7.16 -10.58
CA GLY A 7 -6.28 -8.34 -9.99
C GLY A 7 -5.49 -8.92 -8.81
N GLU A 8 -4.66 -8.10 -8.16
CA GLU A 8 -3.74 -8.54 -7.12
C GLU A 8 -4.02 -7.80 -5.82
N SER A 9 -3.75 -8.46 -4.71
CA SER A 9 -3.80 -7.86 -3.38
C SER A 9 -2.79 -8.55 -2.47
N VAL A 10 -2.19 -7.76 -1.59
CA VAL A 10 -1.26 -8.22 -0.58
C VAL A 10 -1.86 -7.91 0.79
N THR A 11 -1.82 -8.90 1.68
CA THR A 11 -2.10 -8.69 3.11
C THR A 11 -0.81 -8.93 3.88
N PHE A 12 -0.48 -8.05 4.83
CA PHE A 12 0.63 -8.22 5.75
C PHE A 12 0.28 -7.62 7.12
N VAL A 13 0.85 -8.20 8.18
CA VAL A 13 0.80 -7.63 9.54
C VAL A 13 1.93 -6.63 9.69
N PHE A 14 1.71 -5.49 10.34
CA PHE A 14 2.77 -4.51 10.63
C PHE A 14 2.64 -3.95 12.05
N ASN A 15 3.78 -3.61 12.65
CA ASN A 15 3.84 -2.83 13.88
C ASN A 15 3.59 -1.34 13.57
N PRO A 16 2.58 -0.74 14.21
CA PRO A 16 2.21 0.65 13.97
C PRO A 16 3.25 1.68 14.43
N SER A 17 4.30 1.29 15.17
CA SER A 17 5.29 2.22 15.72
C SER A 17 6.54 2.40 14.84
N CYS A 18 7.02 1.33 14.20
CA CYS A 18 8.36 1.34 13.60
C CYS A 18 8.54 0.51 12.33
N ASP A 19 7.56 -0.27 11.89
CA ASP A 19 7.79 -1.26 10.84
C ASP A 19 8.12 -0.64 9.48
N LEU A 20 9.08 -1.28 8.82
CA LEU A 20 9.32 -1.19 7.40
C LEU A 20 8.82 -2.48 6.74
N VAL A 21 8.19 -2.35 5.58
CA VAL A 21 7.64 -3.46 4.80
C VAL A 21 8.10 -3.28 3.37
N PRO A 22 8.54 -4.31 2.65
CA PRO A 22 8.83 -4.14 1.23
C PRO A 22 7.58 -3.66 0.48
N LYS A 23 7.78 -2.75 -0.49
CA LYS A 23 6.73 -2.44 -1.46
C LYS A 23 6.57 -3.62 -2.39
N SER A 24 5.53 -4.40 -2.13
CA SER A 24 5.20 -5.58 -2.94
C SER A 24 4.06 -5.33 -3.93
N GLU A 25 3.31 -4.23 -3.82
CA GLU A 25 2.24 -3.89 -4.76
C GLU A 25 2.65 -2.80 -5.76
N TYR A 26 2.23 -3.00 -7.01
CA TYR A 26 2.35 -2.01 -8.07
C TYR A 26 1.11 -1.13 -8.11
N ILE A 27 1.19 0.03 -7.45
CA ILE A 27 0.05 0.96 -7.27
C ILE A 27 0.25 2.33 -7.92
N SER A 28 1.43 2.61 -8.45
CA SER A 28 1.74 3.87 -9.14
C SER A 28 2.81 3.63 -10.19
N PRO A 29 2.63 4.16 -11.42
CA PRO A 29 3.62 4.05 -12.48
C PRO A 29 4.84 4.97 -12.27
N PHE A 30 4.80 5.87 -11.29
CA PHE A 30 5.92 6.77 -10.97
C PHE A 30 6.77 6.28 -9.79
N MET A 31 6.56 5.03 -9.35
CA MET A 31 7.31 4.42 -8.26
C MET A 31 7.61 2.96 -8.58
N ASP A 32 8.89 2.60 -8.61
CA ASP A 32 9.33 1.23 -8.79
C ASP A 32 8.93 0.30 -7.63
N MET A 33 9.29 -0.96 -7.75
CA MET A 33 9.02 -1.99 -6.74
C MET A 33 10.09 -2.08 -5.66
N HIS A 34 11.22 -1.38 -5.76
CA HIS A 34 12.37 -1.54 -4.86
C HIS A 34 12.25 -0.74 -3.55
N GLY A 35 11.22 0.11 -3.44
CA GLY A 35 10.92 0.85 -2.22
C GLY A 35 10.46 -0.01 -1.03
N SER A 36 10.45 0.60 0.15
CA SER A 36 9.90 0.05 1.39
C SER A 36 8.84 0.99 1.95
N TRP A 37 7.68 0.44 2.28
CA TRP A 37 6.63 1.13 3.02
C TRP A 37 7.04 1.31 4.48
N ARG A 38 6.81 2.52 4.99
CA ARG A 38 6.82 2.83 6.42
C ARG A 38 5.42 3.28 6.79
N LEU A 39 4.75 2.49 7.62
CA LEU A 39 3.42 2.78 8.13
C LEU A 39 3.54 3.15 9.61
N LYS A 40 2.88 4.23 10.01
CA LYS A 40 2.71 4.58 11.41
C LYS A 40 1.25 4.88 11.66
N VAL A 41 0.68 4.25 12.67
CA VAL A 41 -0.72 4.45 13.05
C VAL A 41 -0.75 4.64 14.56
N LYS A 42 -1.59 5.56 15.06
CA LYS A 42 -1.87 5.64 16.49
C LYS A 42 -3.16 4.92 16.79
N GLU A 43 -3.25 4.34 17.99
CA GLU A 43 -4.50 3.78 18.48
C GLU A 43 -5.61 4.82 18.37
N PRO A 44 -6.75 4.48 17.75
CA PRO A 44 -7.83 5.44 17.55
C PRO A 44 -8.48 5.80 18.89
N GLY A 45 -8.52 7.09 19.19
CA GLY A 45 -9.26 7.67 20.30
C GLY A 45 -10.04 8.89 19.84
N GLU A 46 -9.87 10.02 20.53
CA GLU A 46 -10.42 11.31 20.08
C GLU A 46 -9.75 11.83 18.80
N ASN A 47 -8.53 11.37 18.51
CA ASN A 47 -7.79 11.71 17.30
C ASN A 47 -7.36 10.44 16.58
N LEU A 48 -7.57 10.40 15.27
CA LEU A 48 -7.05 9.39 14.37
C LEU A 48 -5.82 9.93 13.67
N PHE A 49 -4.71 9.18 13.74
CA PHE A 49 -3.49 9.50 13.01
C PHE A 49 -3.00 8.28 12.22
N ALA A 50 -2.81 8.48 10.92
CA ALA A 50 -2.17 7.51 10.04
C ALA A 50 -1.12 8.22 9.18
N PHE A 51 0.04 7.60 9.05
CA PHE A 51 1.15 8.09 8.25
C PHE A 51 1.68 6.95 7.41
N ILE A 52 1.91 7.24 6.13
CA ILE A 52 2.48 6.31 5.17
C ILE A 52 3.58 7.00 4.38
N SER A 53 4.68 6.31 4.17
CA SER A 53 5.75 6.79 3.28
C SER A 53 6.43 5.65 2.56
N VAL A 54 7.00 5.95 1.39
CA VAL A 54 7.84 5.02 0.63
C VAL A 54 9.28 5.51 0.69
N GLN A 55 10.16 4.65 1.21
CA GLN A 55 11.61 4.87 1.23
C GLN A 55 12.26 4.01 0.15
N HIS A 56 12.94 4.65 -0.79
CA HIS A 56 13.75 3.99 -1.81
C HIS A 56 15.22 4.02 -1.40
N PRO A 57 15.97 2.91 -1.54
CA PRO A 57 17.38 2.85 -1.15
C PRO A 57 18.26 3.86 -1.90
N GLN A 58 17.94 4.20 -3.15
CA GLN A 58 18.78 5.08 -3.98
C GLN A 58 18.31 6.54 -4.01
N VAL A 59 16.99 6.79 -3.97
CA VAL A 59 16.42 8.14 -4.16
C VAL A 59 15.84 8.74 -2.88
N GLY A 60 15.87 7.99 -1.77
CA GLY A 60 15.33 8.45 -0.49
C GLY A 60 13.81 8.39 -0.42
N THR A 61 13.16 9.43 0.11
CA THR A 61 11.69 9.41 0.28
C THR A 61 10.98 9.72 -1.04
N MET A 62 10.35 8.73 -1.66
CA MET A 62 9.57 8.91 -2.90
C MET A 62 8.16 9.42 -2.63
N PHE A 63 7.55 8.99 -1.53
CA PHE A 63 6.16 9.33 -1.19
C PHE A 63 6.00 9.51 0.30
N ARG A 64 5.13 10.43 0.69
CA ARG A 64 4.76 10.68 2.08
C ARG A 64 3.35 11.25 2.15
N ALA A 65 2.50 10.65 2.96
CA ALA A 65 1.18 11.15 3.28
C ALA A 65 0.90 10.95 4.77
N SER A 66 0.18 11.91 5.36
CA SER A 66 -0.32 11.85 6.72
C SER A 66 -1.79 12.24 6.73
N LEU A 67 -2.59 11.47 7.46
CA LEU A 67 -3.98 11.76 7.77
C LEU A 67 -4.07 12.01 9.28
N THR A 68 -4.58 13.18 9.63
CA THR A 68 -5.00 13.51 10.99
C THR A 68 -6.47 13.85 10.94
N ALA A 69 -7.28 13.15 11.72
CA ALA A 69 -8.70 13.42 11.83
C ALA A 69 -9.09 13.45 13.31
N ASN A 70 -10.00 14.35 13.67
CA ASN A 70 -10.57 14.38 15.01
C ASN A 70 -11.93 13.69 14.96
N LYS A 71 -12.27 12.97 16.02
CA LYS A 71 -13.59 12.40 16.19
C LYS A 71 -14.58 13.56 16.33
N VAL A 72 -15.62 13.52 15.52
CA VAL A 72 -16.73 14.49 15.59
C VAL A 72 -17.93 13.73 16.13
N GLU A 73 -18.39 14.11 17.31
CA GLU A 73 -19.69 13.66 17.80
C GLU A 73 -20.76 14.22 16.86
N THR A 74 -21.67 13.37 16.39
CA THR A 74 -22.75 13.76 15.47
C THR A 74 -23.76 14.62 16.23
N SER A 75 -23.40 15.87 16.51
CA SER A 75 -24.20 16.80 17.31
C SER A 75 -25.13 17.67 16.47
N SER A 76 -25.07 17.58 15.14
CA SER A 76 -25.92 18.33 14.21
C SER A 76 -26.82 17.41 13.41
N VAL A 77 -28.04 17.90 13.13
CA VAL A 77 -29.01 17.30 12.22
C VAL A 77 -28.44 17.37 10.80
N ILE A 78 -27.53 16.45 10.47
CA ILE A 78 -27.10 16.24 9.09
C ILE A 78 -28.28 15.52 8.41
N THR A 79 -28.84 16.16 7.38
CA THR A 79 -29.91 15.54 6.61
C THR A 79 -29.34 14.35 5.83
N SER A 80 -30.16 13.31 5.59
CA SER A 80 -29.78 12.17 4.76
C SER A 80 -29.27 12.59 3.39
N ASP A 81 -29.87 13.64 2.84
CA ASP A 81 -29.65 14.09 1.46
C ASP A 81 -28.29 14.81 1.32
N ASP A 82 -27.88 15.59 2.32
CA ASP A 82 -26.55 16.23 2.34
C ASP A 82 -25.43 15.18 2.43
N LEU A 83 -25.66 14.13 3.22
CA LEU A 83 -24.72 13.03 3.40
C LEU A 83 -24.59 12.19 2.13
N GLU A 84 -25.72 11.93 1.45
CA GLU A 84 -25.75 11.20 0.18
C GLU A 84 -25.01 11.97 -0.92
N ALA A 85 -25.30 13.26 -1.07
CA ALA A 85 -24.61 14.11 -2.05
C ALA A 85 -23.10 14.18 -1.77
N PHE A 86 -22.69 14.28 -0.50
CA PHE A 86 -21.29 14.28 -0.08
C PHE A 86 -20.58 12.97 -0.46
N PHE A 87 -21.15 11.82 -0.13
CA PHE A 87 -20.56 10.53 -0.46
C PHE A 87 -20.54 10.25 -1.96
N TRP A 88 -21.50 10.76 -2.72
CA TRP A 88 -21.52 10.64 -4.17
C TRP A 88 -20.45 11.49 -4.87
N LEU A 89 -20.26 12.74 -4.44
CA LEU A 89 -19.29 13.66 -5.04
C LEU A 89 -17.83 13.36 -4.63
N MET A 90 -17.62 12.78 -3.45
CA MET A 90 -16.30 12.52 -2.89
C MET A 90 -15.38 11.69 -3.81
N PRO A 91 -15.80 10.51 -4.34
CA PRO A 91 -14.98 9.70 -5.25
C PRO A 91 -14.53 10.45 -6.51
N HIS A 92 -15.42 11.27 -7.09
CA HIS A 92 -15.11 12.07 -8.28
C HIS A 92 -14.03 13.10 -7.98
N ARG A 93 -14.16 13.83 -6.86
CA ARG A 93 -13.17 14.81 -6.41
C ARG A 93 -11.80 14.16 -6.21
N VAL A 94 -11.76 13.03 -5.50
CA VAL A 94 -10.52 12.29 -5.25
C VAL A 94 -9.88 11.82 -6.56
N SER A 95 -10.69 11.28 -7.48
CA SER A 95 -10.21 10.81 -8.78
C SER A 95 -9.61 11.94 -9.61
N ILE A 96 -10.32 13.07 -9.76
CA ILE A 96 -9.84 14.23 -10.52
C ILE A 96 -8.52 14.74 -9.94
N MET A 97 -8.41 14.86 -8.60
CA MET A 97 -7.17 15.28 -7.95
C MET A 97 -6.03 14.28 -8.16
N ALA A 98 -6.30 12.97 -8.13
CA ALA A 98 -5.29 11.95 -8.39
C ALA A 98 -4.74 12.06 -9.83
N TYR A 99 -5.61 12.15 -10.83
CA TYR A 99 -5.21 12.31 -12.24
C TYR A 99 -4.49 13.63 -12.50
N TRP A 100 -4.93 14.72 -11.88
CA TRP A 100 -4.26 16.01 -12.01
C TRP A 100 -2.82 15.97 -11.47
N ASN A 101 -2.60 15.27 -10.35
CA ASN A 101 -1.24 15.08 -9.84
C ASN A 101 -0.41 14.16 -10.76
N ALA A 102 -0.99 13.10 -11.32
CA ALA A 102 -0.30 12.27 -12.31
C ALA A 102 0.15 13.09 -13.53
N LEU A 103 -0.72 13.96 -14.06
CA LEU A 103 -0.39 14.85 -15.17
C LEU A 103 0.78 15.79 -14.84
N LYS A 104 0.79 16.36 -13.62
CA LYS A 104 1.93 17.18 -13.17
C LYS A 104 3.24 16.41 -13.10
N LEU A 105 3.21 15.12 -12.74
CA LEU A 105 4.40 14.27 -12.72
C LEU A 105 4.92 14.01 -14.14
N VAL A 106 4.02 13.76 -15.09
CA VAL A 106 4.36 13.65 -16.52
C VAL A 106 4.98 14.94 -17.03
N TRP A 107 4.39 16.10 -16.75
CA TRP A 107 4.96 17.39 -17.13
C TRP A 107 6.33 17.67 -16.49
N LYS A 108 6.63 17.06 -15.34
CA LYS A 108 7.94 17.14 -14.68
C LYS A 108 8.93 16.07 -15.17
N ASN A 109 8.60 15.31 -16.21
CA ASN A 109 9.42 14.22 -16.76
C ASN A 109 9.84 13.20 -15.70
N VAL A 110 8.94 12.88 -14.76
CA VAL A 110 9.19 11.83 -13.77
C VAL A 110 9.22 10.47 -14.48
N PRO A 111 10.20 9.60 -14.20
CA PRO A 111 10.30 8.28 -14.83
C PRO A 111 9.02 7.46 -14.69
N PHE A 112 8.64 6.81 -15.78
CA PHE A 112 7.54 5.86 -15.83
C PHE A 112 8.09 4.44 -15.72
N TYR A 113 7.55 3.65 -14.81
CA TYR A 113 7.83 2.23 -14.62
C TYR A 113 6.63 1.44 -15.12
N GLU A 114 6.85 0.30 -15.77
CA GLU A 114 5.76 -0.59 -16.17
C GLU A 114 5.42 -1.60 -15.08
N HIS A 115 4.28 -2.28 -15.22
CA HIS A 115 3.91 -3.34 -14.29
C HIS A 115 4.94 -4.49 -14.36
N PRO A 116 5.50 -4.95 -13.22
CA PRO A 116 6.62 -5.90 -13.18
C PRO A 116 6.31 -7.24 -13.87
N ARG A 117 5.04 -7.67 -13.88
CA ARG A 117 4.58 -8.87 -14.61
C ARG A 117 5.00 -8.92 -16.08
N LYS A 118 5.17 -7.77 -16.75
CA LYS A 118 5.60 -7.73 -18.15
C LYS A 118 7.06 -8.14 -18.34
N GLU A 119 7.93 -7.74 -17.42
CA GLU A 119 9.37 -8.04 -17.46
C GLU A 119 9.67 -9.39 -16.80
N ASN A 120 9.01 -9.68 -15.68
CA ASN A 120 9.25 -10.85 -14.87
C ASN A 120 7.91 -11.46 -14.38
N PRO A 121 7.46 -12.59 -14.94
CA PRO A 121 6.22 -13.24 -14.50
C PRO A 121 6.30 -13.78 -13.06
N SER A 122 7.50 -14.07 -12.54
CA SER A 122 7.76 -14.54 -11.18
C SER A 122 8.07 -13.42 -10.16
N TYR A 123 7.81 -12.15 -10.47
CA TYR A 123 8.11 -11.02 -9.57
C TYR A 123 7.45 -11.13 -8.18
N ARG A 124 6.34 -11.88 -8.04
CA ARG A 124 5.70 -12.15 -6.75
C ARG A 124 6.59 -13.00 -5.84
N ASP A 125 7.28 -13.98 -6.41
CA ASP A 125 8.17 -14.89 -5.68
C ASP A 125 9.42 -14.16 -5.22
N GLU A 126 9.87 -13.14 -5.95
CA GLU A 126 10.98 -12.27 -5.56
C GLU A 126 10.63 -11.29 -4.42
N ALA A 127 9.34 -10.99 -4.22
CA ALA A 127 8.89 -10.14 -3.13
C ALA A 127 8.98 -10.85 -1.76
N ILE A 128 8.82 -12.17 -1.74
CA ILE A 128 8.87 -13.00 -0.52
C ILE A 128 10.24 -12.91 0.19
N PRO A 129 11.39 -13.22 -0.44
CA PRO A 129 12.69 -13.14 0.23
C PRO A 129 13.04 -11.70 0.64
N ARG A 130 12.46 -10.70 -0.01
CA ARG A 130 12.64 -9.30 0.36
C ARG A 130 11.88 -8.94 1.63
N ASP A 131 10.70 -9.52 1.83
CA ASP A 131 9.98 -9.42 3.10
C ASP A 131 10.75 -10.10 4.21
N GLU A 132 11.16 -11.36 4.01
CA GLU A 132 11.95 -12.13 4.98
C GLU A 132 13.21 -11.37 5.43
N LYS A 133 13.93 -10.75 4.49
CA LYS A 133 15.13 -9.95 4.79
C LYS A 133 14.83 -8.69 5.61
N MET A 134 13.64 -8.12 5.49
CA MET A 134 13.21 -6.91 6.20
C MET A 134 12.55 -7.21 7.56
N GLN A 135 12.36 -8.47 7.95
CA GLN A 135 11.73 -8.92 9.21
C GLN A 135 12.53 -8.62 10.50
N PHE A 136 13.19 -7.47 10.61
CA PHE A 136 13.87 -7.06 11.85
C PHE A 136 13.03 -6.08 12.64
N CYS A 137 11.98 -6.59 13.31
CA CYS A 137 11.27 -5.85 14.34
C CYS A 137 11.24 -6.63 15.66
N PRO A 138 12.04 -6.20 16.67
CA PRO A 138 12.22 -6.95 17.92
C PRO A 138 10.98 -7.00 18.81
N ILE A 139 9.92 -6.25 18.50
CA ILE A 139 8.65 -6.30 19.25
C ILE A 139 7.94 -7.66 19.09
N PHE A 140 8.28 -8.45 18.06
CA PHE A 140 7.81 -9.83 17.89
C PHE A 140 8.93 -10.88 17.99
N GLY A 141 10.09 -10.50 18.54
CA GLY A 141 11.20 -11.44 18.81
C GLY A 141 12.56 -10.86 18.43
N GLY A 142 13.41 -10.63 19.42
CA GLY A 142 14.79 -10.25 19.15
C GLY A 142 15.56 -9.71 20.34
N ASN A 143 15.50 -10.37 21.51
CA ASN A 143 16.54 -10.19 22.50
C ASN A 143 17.65 -11.21 22.24
N LYS A 144 18.88 -10.70 22.08
CA LYS A 144 20.11 -11.47 21.97
C LYS A 144 20.18 -12.51 23.09
N SER A 145 20.04 -13.78 22.76
CA SER A 145 20.63 -14.87 23.54
C SER A 145 20.82 -16.08 22.63
N ASN A 146 22.06 -16.55 22.60
CA ASN A 146 22.44 -17.79 21.95
C ASN A 146 21.68 -18.93 22.63
N ASN A 147 21.15 -19.84 21.81
CA ASN A 147 20.41 -21.04 22.19
C ASN A 147 18.99 -20.78 22.69
N LEU A 148 17.98 -20.88 21.81
CA LEU A 148 16.71 -21.49 22.18
C LEU A 148 15.91 -21.90 20.92
N ARG A 149 14.99 -22.84 21.16
CA ARG A 149 14.30 -23.70 20.21
C ARG A 149 13.48 -22.97 19.14
N ARG A 150 13.27 -23.69 18.04
CA ARG A 150 12.33 -23.46 16.94
C ARG A 150 10.89 -23.41 17.47
N GLU A 151 10.51 -22.33 18.14
CA GLU A 151 9.13 -22.07 18.56
C GLU A 151 8.80 -20.58 18.34
N GLU A 152 7.82 -20.38 17.45
CA GLU A 152 7.06 -19.15 17.18
C GLU A 152 7.84 -17.94 16.63
N ARG A 153 8.46 -18.12 15.47
CA ARG A 153 8.54 -17.03 14.49
C ARG A 153 7.10 -16.66 14.13
N ILE A 154 6.58 -15.54 14.63
CA ILE A 154 5.35 -14.97 14.07
C ILE A 154 5.75 -14.46 12.69
N ASP A 155 5.69 -15.37 11.71
CA ASP A 155 5.78 -15.01 10.31
C ASP A 155 4.78 -13.89 10.10
N ARG A 156 5.25 -12.71 9.69
CA ARG A 156 4.34 -11.68 9.19
C ARG A 156 3.58 -12.39 8.08
N CYS A 157 2.28 -12.64 8.28
CA CYS A 157 1.44 -13.30 7.28
C CYS A 157 1.38 -12.41 6.03
N PHE A 158 2.39 -12.54 5.17
CA PHE A 158 2.49 -11.88 3.89
C PHE A 158 1.86 -12.82 2.87
N THR A 159 0.62 -12.54 2.50
CA THR A 159 -0.14 -13.40 1.59
C THR A 159 -0.56 -12.60 0.37
N TRP A 160 -0.13 -13.07 -0.80
CA TRP A 160 -0.74 -12.68 -2.06
C TRP A 160 -2.12 -13.32 -2.20
N LYS A 161 -3.09 -12.53 -2.62
CA LYS A 161 -4.44 -13.00 -2.95
C LYS A 161 -4.81 -12.48 -4.32
N ASP A 162 -5.26 -13.40 -5.18
CA ASP A 162 -5.89 -13.01 -6.42
C ASP A 162 -7.27 -12.43 -6.13
N ALA A 163 -7.53 -11.27 -6.73
CA ALA A 163 -8.78 -10.56 -6.52
C ALA A 163 -9.90 -11.22 -7.32
N LYS A 164 -10.91 -11.76 -6.62
CA LYS A 164 -12.15 -12.30 -7.21
C LYS A 164 -13.09 -11.18 -7.69
N GLY A 165 -12.61 -10.30 -8.57
CA GLY A 165 -13.39 -9.23 -9.18
C GLY A 165 -13.69 -9.49 -10.66
N PRO A 166 -14.67 -8.78 -11.25
CA PRO A 166 -15.06 -8.93 -12.65
C PRO A 166 -13.98 -8.46 -13.65
N TRP A 167 -12.84 -7.97 -13.18
CA TRP A 167 -11.74 -7.53 -14.06
C TRP A 167 -10.67 -8.59 -14.27
N SER A 168 -10.70 -9.69 -13.50
CA SER A 168 -9.72 -10.78 -13.57
C SER A 168 -9.64 -11.42 -14.97
N TYR A 169 -10.77 -11.51 -15.69
CA TYR A 169 -10.81 -12.04 -17.04
C TYR A 169 -10.37 -11.02 -18.11
N LEU A 170 -10.63 -9.71 -17.94
CA LEU A 170 -10.29 -8.71 -18.97
C LEU A 170 -8.78 -8.45 -19.09
N ILE A 171 -8.03 -8.57 -17.98
CA ILE A 171 -6.58 -8.34 -17.97
C ILE A 171 -5.83 -9.54 -18.59
N ALA A 172 -6.41 -10.74 -18.57
CA ALA A 172 -5.79 -11.94 -19.15
C ALA A 172 -5.71 -11.89 -20.69
N TYR A 173 -6.53 -11.07 -21.36
CA TYR A 173 -6.62 -11.01 -22.83
C TYR A 173 -5.88 -9.84 -23.48
N THR A 174 -5.34 -8.88 -22.73
CA THR A 174 -4.62 -7.71 -23.29
C THR A 174 -3.11 -7.91 -23.40
N GLY A 175 -2.67 -9.18 -23.49
CA GLY A 175 -1.28 -9.58 -23.74
C GLY A 175 -1.06 -10.08 -25.17
N LYS A 176 -1.30 -9.23 -26.17
CA LYS A 176 -0.74 -9.34 -27.53
C LYS A 176 -0.96 -8.00 -28.23
N ILE A 177 0.06 -7.16 -28.21
CA ILE A 177 0.21 -6.08 -29.19
C ILE A 177 1.32 -6.57 -30.12
N LEU A 178 0.95 -6.82 -31.37
CA LEU A 178 1.86 -6.96 -32.51
C LEU A 178 2.58 -5.63 -32.74
#